data_AF-A0A953QMX4-F1
#
_entry.id   AF-A0A953QMX4-F1
#
_cell.length_a   1.000
_cell.length_b   1.000
_cell.length_c   1.000
_cell.angle_alpha   90.00
_cell.angle_beta   90.00
_cell.angle_gamma   90.00
#
_symmetry.space_group_name_H-M   'P 1'
#
loop_
_entity.id
_entity.type
_entity.pdbx_description
1 polymer ?
#
loop_
_entity_poly.entity_id
_entity_poly.type
_entity_poly.pdbx_seq_one_letter_code
_entity_poly.pdbx_strand_id
1 'polypeptide(L)'
;MNRDQRERRALPFAIALATLLVGSLHAAVLSRDWSGGTLTLKLDDGSAQIEWLSPVAFRYARSFGGVLPSTHISHEAVAPTFEDTTSVLRMKSKYLTVEIDRADARVRV
;
A
#
# COMPACT_ATOMS: atom_id res chain seq x y z
N MET A 1 4.55 23.92 -65.60
CA MET A 1 4.47 25.13 -64.74
C MET A 1 3.17 25.85 -65.07
N ASN A 2 2.11 25.63 -64.29
CA ASN A 2 0.94 26.50 -64.29
C ASN A 2 0.14 26.34 -62.98
N ARG A 3 -0.48 27.46 -62.60
CA ARG A 3 -1.08 27.80 -61.31
C ARG A 3 -2.32 26.96 -60.99
N ASP A 4 -2.29 26.22 -59.88
CA ASP A 4 -3.48 25.78 -59.14
C ASP A 4 -3.17 25.59 -57.65
N GLN A 5 -2.48 26.58 -57.07
CA GLN A 5 -2.47 26.78 -55.62
C GLN A 5 -3.80 27.44 -55.22
N ARG A 6 -4.75 26.63 -54.75
CA ARG A 6 -5.72 26.98 -53.69
C ARG A 6 -6.64 25.79 -53.50
N GLU A 7 -6.34 24.95 -52.52
CA GLU A 7 -7.43 24.35 -51.76
C GLU A 7 -7.00 24.03 -50.33
N ARG A 8 -7.75 24.65 -49.43
CA ARG A 8 -7.69 24.56 -47.99
C ARG A 8 -7.83 23.09 -47.58
N ARG A 9 -6.88 22.56 -46.81
CA ARG A 9 -7.18 21.46 -45.91
C ARG A 9 -6.63 21.76 -44.54
N ALA A 10 -7.57 21.80 -43.61
CA ALA A 10 -7.40 22.08 -42.21
C ALA A 10 -6.42 21.10 -41.57
N LEU A 11 -5.68 21.62 -40.59
CA LEU A 11 -4.88 20.84 -39.65
C LEU A 11 -5.71 19.72 -39.01
N PRO A 12 -5.18 18.50 -38.89
CA PRO A 12 -5.49 17.68 -37.75
C PRO A 12 -4.44 17.92 -36.67
N PHE A 13 -4.88 18.59 -35.62
CA PHE A 13 -4.35 18.46 -34.26
C PHE A 13 -4.26 16.97 -33.92
N ALA A 14 -3.11 16.33 -34.16
CA ALA A 14 -2.82 15.02 -33.59
C ALA A 14 -2.21 15.25 -32.20
N ILE A 15 -3.10 15.28 -31.23
CA ILE A 15 -2.84 15.33 -29.79
C ILE A 15 -1.81 14.25 -29.45
N ALA A 16 -0.61 14.68 -29.04
CA ALA A 16 0.34 13.81 -28.35
C ALA A 16 -0.26 13.51 -26.97
N LEU A 17 -1.07 12.45 -26.88
CA LEU A 17 -1.58 11.94 -25.62
C LEU A 17 -0.42 11.26 -24.90
N ALA A 18 0.37 12.05 -24.17
CA ALA A 18 1.35 11.54 -23.22
C ALA A 18 0.58 10.73 -22.18
N THR A 19 0.66 9.40 -22.29
CA THR A 19 0.25 8.45 -21.28
C THR A 19 1.09 8.70 -20.03
N LEU A 20 0.58 9.53 -19.13
CA LEU A 20 0.99 9.56 -17.73
C LEU A 20 0.65 8.18 -17.14
N LEU A 21 1.56 7.22 -17.31
CA LEU A 21 1.66 6.07 -16.43
C LEU A 21 2.06 6.61 -15.06
N VAL A 22 1.06 7.10 -14.32
CA VAL A 22 1.16 7.20 -12.87
C VAL A 22 1.49 5.78 -12.42
N GLY A 23 2.71 5.55 -11.94
CA GLY A 23 3.08 4.25 -11.39
C GLY A 23 2.02 3.87 -10.38
N SER A 24 1.32 2.75 -10.61
CA SER A 24 0.36 2.24 -9.64
C SER A 24 1.09 2.13 -8.31
N LEU A 25 0.51 2.74 -7.27
CA LEU A 25 0.90 2.42 -5.90
C LEU A 25 0.48 0.95 -5.71
N HIS A 26 1.42 0.05 -5.96
CA HIS A 26 1.28 -1.35 -5.61
C HIS A 26 1.34 -1.41 -4.08
N ALA A 27 0.52 -2.27 -3.47
CA ALA A 27 0.29 -2.47 -2.04
C ALA A 27 -1.05 -1.96 -1.48
N ALA A 28 -2.05 -1.65 -2.30
CA ALA A 28 -3.34 -1.22 -1.76
C ALA A 28 -3.91 -2.29 -0.81
N VAL A 29 -4.34 -1.88 0.39
CA VAL A 29 -4.88 -2.78 1.41
C VAL A 29 -6.28 -3.22 1.01
N LEU A 30 -6.43 -4.49 0.61
CA LEU A 30 -7.69 -5.09 0.21
C LEU A 30 -8.51 -5.55 1.42
N SER A 31 -7.84 -6.16 2.39
CA SER A 31 -8.47 -6.60 3.64
C SER A 31 -7.45 -6.67 4.77
N ARG A 32 -7.96 -6.69 6.00
CA ARG A 32 -7.16 -6.79 7.22
C ARG A 32 -7.83 -7.70 8.23
N ASP A 33 -7.00 -8.37 9.01
CA ASP A 33 -7.40 -9.13 10.20
C ASP A 33 -6.54 -8.69 11.38
N TRP A 34 -7.16 -8.44 12.53
CA TRP A 34 -6.46 -8.03 13.76
C TRP A 34 -6.79 -9.00 14.88
N SER A 35 -5.76 -9.65 15.42
CA SER A 35 -5.92 -10.60 16.51
C SER A 35 -4.71 -10.55 17.43
N GLY A 36 -4.94 -10.25 18.71
CA GLY A 36 -3.96 -10.42 19.78
C GLY A 36 -2.58 -9.80 19.54
N GLY A 37 -2.51 -8.58 18.98
CA GLY A 37 -1.23 -7.93 18.68
C GLY A 37 -0.66 -8.28 17.31
N THR A 38 -1.39 -9.03 16.48
CA THR A 38 -1.00 -9.33 15.10
C THR A 38 -1.99 -8.72 14.11
N LEU A 39 -1.49 -7.91 13.18
CA LEU A 39 -2.20 -7.39 12.03
C LEU A 39 -1.78 -8.17 10.79
N THR A 40 -2.71 -8.86 10.15
CA THR A 40 -2.48 -9.51 8.85
C THR A 40 -3.19 -8.72 7.76
N LEU A 41 -2.49 -8.45 6.66
CA LEU A 41 -2.98 -7.66 5.53
C LEU A 41 -2.97 -8.48 4.25
N LYS A 42 -4.07 -8.40 3.50
CA LYS A 42 -4.10 -8.75 2.09
C LYS A 42 -3.89 -7.47 1.28
N LEU A 43 -2.88 -7.50 0.42
CA LEU A 43 -2.55 -6.38 -0.48
C LEU A 43 -2.91 -6.79 -1.92
N ASP A 44 -3.09 -5.81 -2.79
CA ASP A 44 -3.33 -6.03 -4.23
C ASP A 44 -2.15 -6.73 -4.94
N ASP A 45 -0.94 -6.59 -4.41
CA ASP A 45 0.29 -7.21 -4.92
C ASP A 45 0.85 -8.34 -4.04
N GLY A 46 0.16 -8.70 -2.95
CA GLY A 46 0.73 -9.64 -1.99
C GLY A 46 0.05 -9.71 -0.62
N SER A 47 0.86 -9.82 0.41
CA SER A 47 0.43 -9.84 1.81
C SER A 47 1.49 -9.25 2.72
N ALA A 48 1.06 -8.73 3.87
CA ALA A 48 1.95 -8.25 4.91
C ALA A 48 1.43 -8.65 6.30
N GLN A 49 2.32 -8.67 7.28
CA GLN A 49 1.99 -8.94 8.66
C GLN A 49 2.80 -8.03 9.58
N ILE A 50 2.13 -7.49 10.60
CA ILE A 50 2.77 -6.88 11.76
C ILE A 50 2.46 -7.74 12.97
N GLU A 51 3.48 -8.09 13.74
CA GLU A 51 3.38 -8.85 14.99
C GLU A 51 4.07 -8.05 16.10
N TRP A 52 3.33 -7.69 17.15
CA TRP A 52 3.88 -6.96 18.29
C TRP A 52 4.59 -7.91 19.24
N LEU A 53 5.89 -7.69 19.43
CA LEU A 53 6.76 -8.53 20.26
C LEU A 53 6.91 -7.98 21.69
N SER A 54 6.82 -6.65 21.84
CA SER A 54 6.82 -5.96 23.14
C SER A 54 6.16 -4.58 22.96
N PRO A 55 5.91 -3.80 24.04
CA PRO A 55 5.45 -2.42 23.91
C PRO A 55 6.38 -1.47 23.12
N VAL A 56 7.60 -1.89 22.77
CA VAL A 56 8.60 -1.08 22.03
C VAL A 56 9.15 -1.79 20.79
N ALA A 57 8.64 -2.96 20.42
CA ALA A 57 9.15 -3.72 19.30
C ALA A 57 8.04 -4.48 18.59
N PHE A 58 8.11 -4.48 17.25
CA PHE A 58 7.24 -5.25 16.38
C PHE A 58 8.05 -5.82 15.21
N ARG A 59 7.58 -6.91 14.65
CA ARG A 59 8.08 -7.49 13.41
C ARG A 59 7.18 -7.06 12.26
N TYR A 60 7.76 -6.63 11.15
CA TYR A 60 7.08 -6.46 9.88
C TYR A 60 7.59 -7.51 8.90
N ALA A 61 6.67 -8.21 8.22
CA ALA A 61 6.99 -9.13 7.14
C ALA A 61 6.06 -8.90 5.95
N ARG A 62 6.58 -9.04 4.73
CA ARG A 62 5.84 -8.83 3.48
C ARG A 62 6.24 -9.87 2.44
N SER A 63 5.27 -10.26 1.62
CA SER A 63 5.45 -11.13 0.46
C SER A 63 4.78 -10.50 -0.76
N PHE A 64 5.43 -10.58 -1.93
CA PHE A 64 4.91 -10.13 -3.22
C PHE A 64 4.43 -11.35 -4.01
N GLY A 65 3.13 -11.66 -3.94
CA GLY A 65 2.52 -12.81 -4.62
C GLY A 65 2.74 -14.21 -4.01
N GLY A 66 3.60 -14.37 -2.99
CA GLY A 66 3.86 -15.65 -2.31
C GLY A 66 3.19 -15.79 -0.93
N VAL A 67 3.31 -16.96 -0.30
CA VAL A 67 2.87 -17.18 1.08
C VAL A 67 3.84 -16.49 2.05
N LEU A 68 3.29 -15.77 3.03
CA LEU A 68 4.11 -15.19 4.10
C LEU A 68 4.67 -16.33 4.96
N PRO A 69 5.99 -16.47 5.14
CA PRO A 69 6.54 -17.56 5.92
C PRO A 69 6.04 -17.48 7.36
N SER A 70 5.53 -18.59 7.88
CA SER A 70 5.15 -18.71 9.29
C SER A 70 6.44 -18.63 10.12
N THR A 71 6.67 -17.46 10.71
CA THR A 71 7.78 -17.22 11.66
C THR A 71 7.12 -16.89 12.98
N HIS A 72 7.34 -17.73 13.98
CA HIS A 72 6.87 -17.49 15.33
C HIS A 72 8.05 -17.06 16.19
N ILE A 73 8.01 -15.83 16.70
CA ILE A 73 8.99 -15.34 17.67
C ILE A 73 8.36 -15.51 19.05
N SER A 74 9.02 -16.24 19.95
CA SER A 74 8.49 -16.38 21.31
C SER A 74 8.58 -15.04 22.05
N HIS A 75 7.45 -14.52 22.50
CA HIS A 75 7.36 -13.30 23.30
C HIS A 75 6.13 -13.31 24.21
N GLU A 76 6.09 -12.40 25.18
CA GLU A 76 4.90 -12.16 26.00
C GLU A 76 3.79 -11.53 25.16
N ALA A 77 2.53 -11.87 25.45
CA ALA A 77 1.40 -11.27 24.75
C ALA A 77 1.37 -9.74 24.94
N VAL A 78 1.27 -9.02 23.84
CA VAL A 78 1.12 -7.56 23.83
C VAL A 78 -0.27 -7.23 23.28
N ALA A 79 -0.98 -6.33 23.94
CA ALA A 79 -2.29 -5.87 23.51
C ALA A 79 -2.27 -4.38 23.13
N PRO A 80 -1.69 -3.99 21.97
CA PRO A 80 -1.82 -2.64 21.46
C PRO A 80 -3.29 -2.31 21.17
N THR A 81 -3.68 -1.07 21.37
CA THR A 81 -4.97 -0.58 20.88
C THR A 81 -4.93 -0.52 19.35
N PHE A 82 -6.02 -0.89 18.70
CA PHE A 82 -6.13 -0.91 17.26
C PHE A 82 -7.29 -0.04 16.80
N GLU A 83 -7.00 0.91 15.91
CA GLU A 83 -7.96 1.78 15.26
C GLU A 83 -7.94 1.51 13.75
N ASP A 84 -9.11 1.35 13.18
CA ASP A 84 -9.30 1.15 11.74
C ASP A 84 -10.14 2.30 11.19
N THR A 85 -9.51 3.14 10.38
CA THR A 85 -10.16 4.25 9.69
C THR A 85 -10.18 4.00 8.18
N THR A 86 -10.89 4.85 7.45
CA THR A 86 -11.00 4.73 5.99
C THR A 86 -9.65 4.78 5.27
N SER A 87 -8.67 5.53 5.79
CA SER A 87 -7.37 5.74 5.15
C SER A 87 -6.19 5.12 5.90
N VAL A 88 -6.30 4.90 7.21
CA VAL A 88 -5.18 4.47 8.05
C VAL A 88 -5.58 3.36 9.00
N LEU A 89 -4.71 2.36 9.14
CA LEU A 89 -4.72 1.39 10.22
C LEU A 89 -3.71 1.84 11.27
N ARG A 90 -4.14 2.04 12.52
CA ARG A 90 -3.26 2.52 13.61
C ARG A 90 -3.22 1.50 14.74
N MET A 91 -2.01 1.12 15.13
CA MET A 91 -1.74 0.28 16.29
C MET A 91 -0.93 1.10 17.29
N LYS A 92 -1.38 1.18 18.54
CA LYS A 92 -0.73 1.99 19.55
C LYS A 92 -0.47 1.17 20.82
N SER A 93 0.77 1.18 21.25
CA SER A 93 1.21 0.68 22.54
C SER A 93 1.47 1.84 23.50
N LYS A 94 2.07 1.56 24.65
CA LYS A 94 2.49 2.59 25.61
C LYS A 94 3.53 3.55 25.03
N TYR A 95 4.39 3.08 24.12
CA TYR A 95 5.57 3.82 23.67
C TYR A 95 5.61 4.08 22.16
N LEU A 96 4.95 3.24 21.37
CA LEU A 96 4.97 3.32 19.90
C LEU A 96 3.57 3.49 19.34
N THR A 97 3.46 4.29 18.29
CA THR A 97 2.28 4.36 17.42
C THR A 97 2.70 3.94 16.01
N VAL A 98 2.22 2.80 15.55
CA VAL A 98 2.49 2.30 14.21
C VAL A 98 1.26 2.58 13.34
N GLU A 99 1.45 3.24 12.21
CA GLU A 99 0.40 3.56 11.25
C GLU A 99 0.69 2.89 9.90
N ILE A 100 -0.35 2.43 9.23
CA ILE A 100 -0.29 1.91 7.86
C ILE A 100 -1.30 2.67 7.01
N ASP A 101 -0.81 3.29 5.94
CA ASP A 101 -1.66 3.89 4.91
C ASP A 101 -2.33 2.79 4.07
N ARG A 102 -3.65 2.85 3.91
CA ARG A 102 -4.42 1.84 3.16
C ARG A 102 -4.19 1.91 1.64
N ALA A 103 -3.75 3.04 1.10
CA ALA A 103 -3.54 3.22 -0.32
C ALA A 103 -2.27 2.54 -0.83
N ASP A 104 -1.24 2.41 0.01
CA ASP A 104 0.08 1.91 -0.40
C ASP A 104 0.83 1.09 0.67
N ALA A 105 0.14 0.69 1.73
CA ALA A 105 0.68 -0.06 2.88
C ALA A 105 1.94 0.55 3.51
N ARG A 106 2.16 1.85 3.37
CA ARG A 106 3.33 2.53 3.94
C ARG A 106 3.26 2.54 5.46
N VAL A 107 4.30 2.01 6.09
CA VAL A 107 4.44 1.96 7.54
C VAL A 107 5.09 3.23 8.08
N ARG A 108 4.52 3.80 9.14
CA ARG A 108 5.07 4.93 9.91
C ARG A 108 5.10 4.55 11.39
N VAL A 109 6.13 4.98 12.11
CA VAL A 109 6.35 4.71 13.55
C VAL A 109 6.62 6.02 14.27
#